data_AF-A0A0L8BT02-F1
#
_entry.id   AF-A0A0L8BT02-F1
#
_cell.length_a   1.000
_cell.length_b   1.000
_cell.length_c   1.000
_cell.angle_alpha   90.00
_cell.angle_beta   90.00
_cell.angle_gamma   90.00
#
_symmetry.space_group_name_H-M   'P 1'
#
loop_
_entity.id
_entity.type
_entity.pdbx_description
1 polymer ?
#
loop_
_entity_poly.entity_id
_entity_poly.type
_entity_poly.pdbx_seq_one_letter_code
_entity_poly.pdbx_strand_id
1 'polypeptide(L)'
;MTILLGSIADDYTGASDLANTLTKNGLRTVQTVGIPDPSLALPDVDAVVVSLKIRSVAAANAVAAATQAERWLRERGAAHVLYKICSTFDSTDAGNIGPVTEALSAAAGGGLVLVTPAFPETGRTVYFGHLFVNGEPLNESPLKDHPLNPMHDANLVRVMTRQSRGAVGLIDLPAIAAGPDTVRARLEALQVTGVKTAIADAVFERDLETLGEIALETPVSTGASGLGLGLARALVRSGRVSSGGTTTADAIRPVGGPAVVVAGSCSKATLRQLDVAERSMPVLRLDPERLLAGPDEIAAAISWAGDRIAAGPVVIAASASPETVLQLQSQYGREASGHAIETATSIIAAELVARGVRRLVVAGGETSGAAVDRLAIPAFLIGPEIAPGVPVLRTVGNAQGDMLLALKSGNFGGEDFFTAALAMMR
;
A
#
# COMPACT_ATOMS: atom_id res chain seq x y z
N MET A 1 -1.44 1.40 25.50
CA MET A 1 -1.17 2.20 24.29
C MET A 1 -2.49 2.71 23.79
N THR A 2 -2.62 4.01 23.55
CA THR A 2 -3.81 4.59 22.95
C THR A 2 -3.47 4.97 21.52
N ILE A 3 -3.95 4.20 20.55
CA ILE A 3 -3.76 4.50 19.13
C ILE A 3 -4.59 5.74 18.80
N LEU A 4 -3.99 6.79 18.23
CA LEU A 4 -4.74 7.98 17.81
C LEU A 4 -5.41 7.74 16.46
N LEU A 5 -4.70 7.11 15.52
CA LEU A 5 -5.15 6.79 14.18
C LEU A 5 -4.94 5.30 13.86
N GLY A 6 -6.05 4.58 13.70
CA GLY A 6 -6.03 3.26 13.08
C GLY A 6 -6.15 3.38 11.56
N SER A 7 -5.57 2.45 10.82
CA SER A 7 -5.79 2.34 9.38
C SER A 7 -5.87 0.89 8.95
N ILE A 8 -6.71 0.61 7.96
CA ILE A 8 -6.86 -0.70 7.34
C ILE A 8 -6.53 -0.52 5.87
N ALA A 9 -5.45 -1.12 5.39
CA ALA A 9 -5.02 -1.02 3.99
C ALA A 9 -5.39 -2.28 3.20
N ASP A 10 -5.87 -2.08 1.97
CA ASP A 10 -6.36 -3.15 1.10
C ASP A 10 -5.25 -4.00 0.43
N ASP A 11 -4.01 -3.52 0.49
CA ASP A 11 -2.78 -4.17 0.02
C ASP A 11 -1.56 -3.85 0.92
N TYR A 12 -0.40 -4.46 0.60
CA TYR A 12 0.84 -4.29 1.37
C TYR A 12 1.65 -3.07 0.96
N THR A 13 1.67 -2.76 -0.34
CA THR A 13 2.39 -1.59 -0.85
C THR A 13 1.71 -0.28 -0.45
N GLY A 14 0.39 -0.21 -0.52
CA GLY A 14 -0.38 0.96 -0.08
C GLY A 14 -0.41 1.11 1.44
N ALA A 15 -0.25 0.03 2.20
CA ALA A 15 0.00 0.10 3.64
C ALA A 15 1.34 0.77 3.95
N SER A 16 2.40 0.38 3.24
CA SER A 16 3.74 0.94 3.40
C SER A 16 3.78 2.42 3.00
N ASP A 17 3.12 2.77 1.89
CA ASP A 17 2.97 4.16 1.42
C ASP A 17 2.21 5.03 2.42
N LEU A 18 1.08 4.55 2.97
CA LEU A 18 0.36 5.27 4.01
C LEU A 18 1.22 5.42 5.26
N ALA A 19 1.85 4.34 5.74
CA ALA A 19 2.65 4.38 6.96
C ALA A 19 3.85 5.34 6.84
N ASN A 20 4.47 5.40 5.65
CA ASN A 20 5.45 6.42 5.29
C ASN A 20 4.85 7.84 5.32
N THR A 21 3.68 8.03 4.72
CA THR A 21 3.00 9.33 4.72
C THR A 21 2.67 9.80 6.13
N LEU A 22 2.16 8.93 7.01
CA LEU A 22 1.88 9.27 8.41
C LEU A 22 3.17 9.63 9.16
N THR A 23 4.25 8.87 8.95
CA THR A 23 5.56 9.09 9.57
C THR A 23 6.19 10.42 9.14
N LYS A 24 6.18 10.74 7.84
CA LYS A 24 6.66 12.02 7.29
C LYS A 24 5.90 13.23 7.86
N ASN A 25 4.64 13.02 8.26
CA ASN A 25 3.78 14.06 8.83
C ASN A 25 3.69 14.01 10.36
N GLY A 26 4.65 13.35 11.02
CA GLY A 26 4.88 13.48 12.46
C GLY A 26 4.24 12.42 13.34
N LEU A 27 3.59 11.39 12.78
CA LEU A 27 3.06 10.28 13.57
C LEU A 27 4.09 9.15 13.72
N ARG A 28 4.35 8.69 14.93
CA ARG A 28 5.04 7.42 15.17
C ARG A 28 4.14 6.31 14.65
N THR A 29 4.59 5.55 13.66
CA THR A 29 3.74 4.60 12.94
C THR A 29 4.33 3.19 12.91
N VAL A 30 3.49 2.19 13.11
CA VAL A 30 3.78 0.77 12.85
C VAL A 30 2.84 0.27 11.76
N GLN A 31 3.35 -0.57 10.87
CA GLN A 31 2.54 -1.37 9.95
C GLN A 31 2.49 -2.81 10.46
N THR A 32 1.30 -3.40 10.59
CA THR A 32 1.16 -4.84 10.90
C THR A 32 0.74 -5.61 9.64
N VAL A 33 1.16 -6.86 9.54
CA VAL A 33 0.72 -7.79 8.49
C VAL A 33 -0.45 -8.59 9.04
N GLY A 34 -1.66 -8.23 8.62
CA GLY A 34 -2.87 -8.70 9.28
C GLY A 34 -2.98 -8.25 10.73
N ILE A 35 -3.82 -8.96 11.47
CA ILE A 35 -4.00 -8.76 12.90
C ILE A 35 -2.87 -9.51 13.62
N PRO A 36 -2.01 -8.83 14.39
CA PRO A 36 -0.89 -9.48 15.04
C PRO A 36 -1.36 -10.43 16.15
N ASP A 37 -0.56 -11.46 16.40
CA ASP A 37 -0.72 -12.34 17.55
C ASP A 37 -0.73 -11.52 18.86
N PRO A 38 -1.61 -11.81 19.84
CA PRO A 38 -1.67 -11.07 21.10
C PRO A 38 -0.35 -11.03 21.88
N SER A 39 0.56 -11.99 21.67
CA SER A 39 1.90 -12.02 22.27
C SER A 39 2.88 -11.03 21.63
N LEU A 40 2.59 -10.51 20.43
CA LEU A 40 3.44 -9.52 19.78
C LEU A 40 3.33 -8.17 20.50
N ALA A 41 4.40 -7.81 21.21
CA ALA A 41 4.54 -6.49 21.80
C ALA A 41 4.83 -5.44 20.72
N LEU A 42 3.86 -4.59 20.42
CA LEU A 42 4.04 -3.43 19.55
C LEU A 42 4.66 -2.25 20.34
N PRO A 43 5.59 -1.49 19.74
CA PRO A 43 6.18 -0.32 20.39
C PRO A 43 5.18 0.81 20.50
N ASP A 44 5.32 1.69 21.49
CA ASP A 44 4.44 2.85 21.68
C ASP A 44 4.40 3.77 20.45
N VAL A 45 3.23 3.88 19.81
CA VAL A 45 3.01 4.58 18.54
C VAL A 45 1.71 5.37 18.54
N ASP A 46 1.67 6.40 17.69
CA ASP A 46 0.49 7.25 17.49
C ASP A 46 -0.46 6.64 16.46
N ALA A 47 0.06 5.88 15.48
CA ALA A 47 -0.70 5.27 14.41
C ALA A 47 -0.33 3.82 14.14
N VAL A 48 -1.33 3.02 13.74
CA VAL A 48 -1.14 1.64 13.28
C VAL A 48 -1.84 1.43 11.94
N VAL A 49 -1.11 0.90 10.97
CA VAL A 49 -1.62 0.52 9.65
C VAL A 49 -1.69 -1.00 9.56
N VAL A 50 -2.91 -1.56 9.63
CA VAL A 50 -3.16 -3.00 9.43
C VAL A 50 -3.20 -3.29 7.94
N SER A 51 -2.27 -4.09 7.47
CA SER A 51 -2.12 -4.42 6.05
C SER A 51 -2.82 -5.74 5.73
N LEU A 52 -3.77 -5.70 4.79
CA LEU A 52 -4.55 -6.86 4.35
C LEU A 52 -4.38 -7.09 2.84
N LYS A 53 -4.85 -8.24 2.35
CA LYS A 53 -4.97 -8.54 0.92
C LYS A 53 -6.44 -8.66 0.55
N ILE A 54 -7.14 -7.52 0.53
CA ILE A 54 -8.59 -7.49 0.40
C ILE A 54 -9.10 -6.71 -0.82
N ARG A 55 -8.20 -6.17 -1.65
CA ARG A 55 -8.56 -5.40 -2.85
C ARG A 55 -9.44 -6.17 -3.84
N SER A 56 -9.03 -7.38 -4.19
CA SER A 56 -9.61 -8.16 -5.31
C SER A 56 -10.21 -9.50 -4.90
N VAL A 57 -10.32 -9.77 -3.59
CA VAL A 57 -11.02 -10.95 -3.07
C VAL A 57 -12.54 -10.75 -3.16
N ALA A 58 -13.33 -11.80 -2.91
CA ALA A 58 -14.79 -11.64 -2.80
C ALA A 58 -15.17 -10.62 -1.71
N ALA A 59 -16.13 -9.74 -1.99
CA ALA A 59 -16.52 -8.65 -1.08
C ALA A 59 -16.85 -9.12 0.34
N ALA A 60 -17.50 -10.28 0.50
CA ALA A 60 -17.80 -10.86 1.82
C ALA A 60 -16.53 -11.14 2.64
N ASN A 61 -15.46 -11.64 1.99
CA ASN A 61 -14.18 -11.90 2.63
C ASN A 61 -13.47 -10.60 3.01
N ALA A 62 -13.49 -9.60 2.11
CA ALA A 62 -12.93 -8.28 2.37
C ALA A 62 -13.60 -7.59 3.56
N VAL A 63 -14.94 -7.62 3.61
CA VAL A 63 -15.74 -7.06 4.71
C VAL A 63 -15.44 -7.77 6.03
N ALA A 64 -15.39 -9.11 6.03
CA ALA A 64 -15.09 -9.88 7.24
C ALA A 64 -13.70 -9.54 7.81
N ALA A 65 -12.68 -9.53 6.96
CA ALA A 65 -11.31 -9.20 7.37
C ALA A 65 -11.17 -7.75 7.85
N ALA A 66 -11.75 -6.79 7.13
CA ALA A 66 -11.72 -5.38 7.52
C ALA A 66 -12.44 -5.12 8.85
N THR A 67 -13.60 -5.74 9.06
CA THR A 67 -14.37 -5.60 10.32
C THR A 67 -13.61 -6.19 11.52
N GLN A 68 -12.87 -7.28 11.31
CA GLN A 68 -12.03 -7.86 12.35
C GLN A 68 -10.87 -6.93 12.70
N ALA A 69 -10.22 -6.33 11.69
CA ALA A 69 -9.14 -5.36 11.88
C ALA A 69 -9.62 -4.08 12.57
N GLU A 70 -10.82 -3.58 12.20
CA GLU A 70 -11.47 -2.43 12.83
C GLU A 70 -11.66 -2.66 14.32
N ARG A 71 -12.26 -3.80 14.69
CA ARG A 71 -12.47 -4.15 16.10
C ARG A 71 -11.16 -4.18 16.87
N TRP A 72 -10.13 -4.82 16.31
CA TRP A 72 -8.81 -4.91 16.93
C TRP A 72 -8.16 -3.52 17.16
N LEU A 73 -8.35 -2.59 16.21
CA LEU A 73 -7.90 -1.20 16.33
C LEU A 73 -8.70 -0.43 17.41
N ARG A 74 -10.03 -0.58 17.45
CA ARG A 74 -10.90 0.06 18.45
C ARG A 74 -10.60 -0.40 19.86
N GLU A 75 -10.37 -1.69 20.06
CA GLU A 75 -9.95 -2.27 21.36
C GLU A 75 -8.64 -1.66 21.89
N ARG A 76 -7.83 -1.05 21.01
CA ARG A 76 -6.57 -0.34 21.33
C ARG A 76 -6.71 1.19 21.35
N GLY A 77 -7.95 1.68 21.37
CA GLY A 77 -8.27 3.10 21.55
C GLY A 77 -8.27 3.94 20.29
N ALA A 78 -8.20 3.34 19.09
CA ALA A 78 -8.30 4.08 17.83
C ALA A 78 -9.61 4.89 17.76
N ALA A 79 -9.50 6.21 17.85
CA ALA A 79 -10.66 7.11 17.77
C ALA A 79 -11.16 7.29 16.34
N HIS A 80 -10.25 7.23 15.37
CA HIS A 80 -10.54 7.28 13.94
C HIS A 80 -9.89 6.09 13.22
N VAL A 81 -10.58 5.53 12.23
CA VAL A 81 -10.07 4.48 11.34
C VAL A 81 -10.15 4.94 9.89
N LEU A 82 -8.99 5.05 9.24
CA LEU A 82 -8.90 5.26 7.79
C LEU A 82 -8.93 3.91 7.06
N TYR A 83 -9.92 3.69 6.20
CA TYR A 83 -9.85 2.64 5.19
C TYR A 83 -9.02 3.11 4.01
N LYS A 84 -7.80 2.58 3.92
CA LYS A 84 -6.80 2.94 2.92
C LYS A 84 -6.99 2.12 1.64
N ILE A 85 -7.30 2.82 0.56
CA ILE A 85 -7.53 2.27 -0.78
C ILE A 85 -6.48 2.78 -1.78
N CYS A 86 -6.43 2.20 -2.98
CA CYS A 86 -5.54 2.69 -4.04
C CYS A 86 -5.95 4.10 -4.53
N SER A 87 -4.99 4.95 -4.84
CA SER A 87 -5.24 6.31 -5.35
C SER A 87 -5.84 6.33 -6.76
N THR A 88 -5.86 5.19 -7.46
CA THR A 88 -6.55 4.98 -8.74
C THR A 88 -7.94 4.35 -8.60
N PHE A 89 -8.44 4.21 -7.37
CA PHE A 89 -9.77 3.69 -7.06
C PHE A 89 -10.03 2.25 -7.55
N ASP A 90 -8.95 1.48 -7.71
CA ASP A 90 -8.86 0.06 -8.04
C ASP A 90 -10.01 -0.79 -7.47
N SER A 91 -11.05 -1.01 -8.27
CA SER A 91 -12.23 -1.78 -7.88
C SER A 91 -13.02 -2.23 -9.10
N THR A 92 -14.01 -3.09 -8.88
CA THR A 92 -15.04 -3.42 -9.85
C THR A 92 -16.40 -3.01 -9.30
N ASP A 93 -17.47 -3.15 -10.08
CA ASP A 93 -18.83 -2.94 -9.59
C ASP A 93 -19.18 -3.91 -8.43
N ALA A 94 -18.47 -5.03 -8.29
CA ALA A 94 -18.63 -5.95 -7.17
C ALA A 94 -17.90 -5.49 -5.88
N GLY A 95 -17.07 -4.45 -5.94
CA GLY A 95 -16.30 -3.95 -4.80
C GLY A 95 -14.78 -3.91 -5.00
N ASN A 96 -13.99 -3.73 -3.94
CA ASN A 96 -14.38 -3.83 -2.51
C ASN A 96 -14.45 -2.50 -1.75
N ILE A 97 -14.34 -1.35 -2.42
CA ILE A 97 -14.30 -0.04 -1.74
C ILE A 97 -15.65 0.26 -1.07
N GLY A 98 -16.74 0.15 -1.82
CA GLY A 98 -18.11 0.33 -1.34
C GLY A 98 -18.46 -0.58 -0.17
N PRO A 99 -18.43 -1.92 -0.35
CA PRO A 99 -18.86 -2.86 0.68
C PRO A 99 -18.08 -2.72 1.99
N VAL A 100 -16.76 -2.51 1.92
CA VAL A 100 -15.93 -2.35 3.12
C VAL A 100 -16.22 -1.00 3.79
N THR A 101 -16.33 0.09 3.04
CA THR A 101 -16.65 1.42 3.59
C THR A 101 -17.98 1.41 4.35
N GLU A 102 -19.03 0.81 3.77
CA GLU A 102 -20.33 0.70 4.42
C GLU A 102 -20.30 -0.17 5.68
N ALA A 103 -19.56 -1.29 5.64
CA ALA A 103 -19.41 -2.17 6.79
C ALA A 103 -18.66 -1.50 7.95
N LEU A 104 -17.59 -0.76 7.66
CA LEU A 104 -16.83 -0.02 8.66
C LEU A 104 -17.66 1.12 9.26
N SER A 105 -18.41 1.85 8.44
CA SER A 105 -19.37 2.86 8.92
C SER A 105 -20.39 2.23 9.86
N ALA A 106 -21.04 1.14 9.44
CA ALA A 106 -22.03 0.45 10.25
C ALA A 106 -21.45 -0.06 11.59
N ALA A 107 -20.24 -0.63 11.59
CA ALA A 107 -19.55 -1.08 12.78
C ALA A 107 -19.27 0.07 13.77
N ALA A 108 -19.04 1.28 13.26
CA ALA A 108 -18.78 2.47 14.06
C ALA A 108 -20.06 3.27 14.45
N GLY A 109 -21.25 2.69 14.29
CA GLY A 109 -22.53 3.32 14.64
C GLY A 109 -23.26 3.99 13.47
N GLY A 110 -22.74 3.84 12.25
CA GLY A 110 -23.25 4.45 11.04
C GLY A 110 -22.77 5.91 10.86
N GLY A 111 -23.30 6.55 9.83
CA GLY A 111 -22.97 7.94 9.47
C GLY A 111 -22.48 8.06 8.04
N LEU A 112 -22.32 9.30 7.60
CA LEU A 112 -21.77 9.62 6.28
C LEU A 112 -20.23 9.50 6.32
N VAL A 113 -19.66 8.75 5.38
CA VAL A 113 -18.20 8.59 5.26
C VAL A 113 -17.65 9.48 4.15
N LEU A 114 -16.63 10.26 4.48
CA LEU A 114 -15.87 11.06 3.52
C LEU A 114 -14.88 10.15 2.75
N VAL A 115 -14.85 10.28 1.43
CA VAL A 115 -14.04 9.44 0.54
C VAL A 115 -13.21 10.27 -0.43
N THR A 116 -11.89 10.12 -0.42
CA THR A 116 -11.05 10.70 -1.48
C THR A 116 -9.82 9.85 -1.80
N PRO A 117 -9.65 9.40 -3.07
CA PRO A 117 -8.42 8.76 -3.51
C PRO A 117 -7.34 9.76 -3.95
N ALA A 118 -7.60 11.08 -3.85
CA ALA A 118 -6.66 12.09 -4.29
C ALA A 118 -5.33 11.99 -3.55
N PHE A 119 -4.25 12.13 -4.32
CA PHE A 119 -2.90 12.23 -3.81
C PHE A 119 -2.05 13.07 -4.78
N PRO A 120 -2.18 14.41 -4.75
CA PRO A 120 -1.58 15.30 -5.75
C PRO A 120 -0.06 15.16 -5.91
N GLU A 121 0.68 14.85 -4.83
CA GLU A 121 2.13 14.57 -4.86
C GLU A 121 2.48 13.44 -5.85
N THR A 122 1.57 12.49 -6.06
CA THR A 122 1.72 11.39 -7.00
C THR A 122 0.94 11.60 -8.29
N GLY A 123 0.46 12.82 -8.56
CA GLY A 123 -0.29 13.16 -9.77
C GLY A 123 -1.73 12.65 -9.79
N ARG A 124 -2.32 12.31 -8.63
CA ARG A 124 -3.73 11.90 -8.52
C ARG A 124 -4.57 13.06 -7.98
N THR A 125 -5.47 13.58 -8.79
CA THR A 125 -6.34 14.71 -8.41
C THR A 125 -7.79 14.37 -8.71
N VAL A 126 -8.72 14.90 -7.90
CA VAL A 126 -10.16 14.71 -8.09
C VAL A 126 -10.81 16.08 -8.26
N TYR A 127 -11.55 16.25 -9.36
CA TYR A 127 -12.25 17.49 -9.69
C TYR A 127 -13.66 17.20 -10.22
N PHE A 128 -14.67 17.80 -9.60
CA PHE A 128 -16.08 17.48 -9.78
C PHE A 128 -16.35 15.96 -9.76
N GLY A 129 -15.75 15.26 -8.82
CA GLY A 129 -15.83 13.82 -8.65
C GLY A 129 -15.12 13.00 -9.74
N HIS A 130 -14.41 13.63 -10.68
CA HIS A 130 -13.65 12.94 -11.72
C HIS A 130 -12.19 12.79 -11.30
N LEU A 131 -11.69 11.55 -11.31
CA LEU A 131 -10.30 11.25 -11.01
C LEU A 131 -9.41 11.43 -12.24
N PHE A 132 -8.31 12.15 -12.05
CA PHE A 132 -7.25 12.34 -13.02
C PHE A 132 -5.96 11.69 -12.54
N VAL A 133 -5.21 11.11 -13.49
CA VAL A 133 -3.91 10.48 -13.31
C VAL A 133 -2.92 11.22 -14.20
N ASN A 134 -2.00 11.98 -13.60
CA ASN A 134 -1.03 12.82 -14.33
C ASN A 134 -1.67 13.77 -15.36
N GLY A 135 -2.86 14.28 -15.04
CA GLY A 135 -3.61 15.19 -15.92
C GLY A 135 -4.53 14.49 -16.93
N GLU A 136 -4.46 13.17 -17.09
CA GLU A 136 -5.37 12.40 -17.94
C GLU A 136 -6.55 11.85 -17.11
N PRO A 137 -7.79 11.84 -17.62
CA PRO A 137 -8.89 11.14 -16.96
C PRO A 137 -8.56 9.66 -16.69
N LEU A 138 -9.01 9.12 -15.57
CA LEU A 138 -8.73 7.74 -15.16
C LEU A 138 -8.99 6.72 -16.28
N ASN A 139 -10.11 6.86 -16.99
CA ASN A 139 -10.54 5.96 -18.07
C ASN A 139 -9.82 6.15 -19.40
N GLU A 140 -8.98 7.18 -19.51
CA GLU A 140 -8.12 7.43 -20.67
C GLU A 140 -6.67 7.01 -20.39
N SER A 141 -6.29 6.97 -19.10
CA SER A 141 -5.00 6.49 -18.62
C SER A 141 -4.80 4.98 -18.86
N PRO A 142 -3.57 4.45 -18.67
CA PRO A 142 -3.29 3.02 -18.74
C PRO A 142 -4.13 2.14 -17.79
N LEU A 143 -4.79 2.72 -16.77
CA LEU A 143 -5.61 1.98 -15.83
C LEU A 143 -6.90 1.43 -16.45
N LYS A 144 -7.33 1.92 -17.62
CA LYS A 144 -8.44 1.33 -18.38
C LYS A 144 -8.16 -0.12 -18.81
N ASP A 145 -6.88 -0.47 -18.96
CA ASP A 145 -6.41 -1.80 -19.33
C ASP A 145 -5.80 -2.52 -18.11
N HIS A 146 -6.05 -2.02 -16.88
CA HIS A 146 -5.50 -2.64 -15.67
C HIS A 146 -6.00 -4.08 -15.59
N PRO A 147 -5.09 -5.03 -15.34
CA PRO A 147 -5.40 -6.40 -15.70
C PRO A 147 -6.41 -7.00 -14.67
N LEU A 148 -6.44 -6.57 -13.41
CA LEU A 148 -7.40 -7.10 -12.41
C LEU A 148 -8.69 -6.28 -12.25
N ASN A 149 -8.62 -4.98 -12.45
CA ASN A 149 -9.69 -4.02 -12.16
C ASN A 149 -9.60 -2.86 -13.17
N PRO A 150 -9.95 -3.13 -14.43
CA PRO A 150 -9.88 -2.13 -15.49
C PRO A 150 -10.85 -0.98 -15.19
N MET A 151 -10.33 0.25 -15.23
CA MET A 151 -11.07 1.45 -14.85
C MET A 151 -11.60 2.19 -16.08
N HIS A 152 -12.87 1.97 -16.43
CA HIS A 152 -13.49 2.56 -17.64
C HIS A 152 -14.29 3.84 -17.38
N ASP A 153 -14.30 4.33 -16.14
CA ASP A 153 -15.10 5.47 -15.71
C ASP A 153 -14.31 6.34 -14.74
N ALA A 154 -14.03 7.60 -15.09
CA ALA A 154 -13.36 8.53 -14.20
C ALA A 154 -14.27 9.16 -13.13
N ASN A 155 -15.59 9.08 -13.26
CA ASN A 155 -16.52 9.67 -12.32
C ASN A 155 -16.67 8.77 -11.08
N LEU A 156 -15.99 9.13 -9.99
CA LEU A 156 -15.95 8.35 -8.77
C LEU A 156 -17.30 8.26 -8.05
N VAL A 157 -18.20 9.23 -8.24
CA VAL A 157 -19.56 9.14 -7.69
C VAL A 157 -20.29 7.96 -8.35
N ARG A 158 -20.20 7.81 -9.67
CA ARG A 158 -20.77 6.65 -10.38
C ARG A 158 -20.06 5.34 -10.01
N VAL A 159 -18.73 5.34 -10.00
CA VAL A 159 -17.94 4.14 -9.66
C VAL A 159 -18.25 3.64 -8.25
N MET A 160 -18.36 4.54 -7.27
CA MET A 160 -18.73 4.19 -5.90
C MET A 160 -20.19 3.77 -5.79
N THR A 161 -21.10 4.42 -6.52
CA THR A 161 -22.53 4.05 -6.55
C THR A 161 -22.75 2.62 -7.02
N ARG A 162 -22.03 2.17 -8.07
CA ARG A 162 -22.20 0.80 -8.61
C ARG A 162 -21.82 -0.31 -7.64
N GLN A 163 -20.96 -0.02 -6.66
CA GLN A 163 -20.49 -0.97 -5.66
C GLN A 163 -21.05 -0.73 -4.24
N SER A 164 -21.96 0.23 -4.07
CA SER A 164 -22.52 0.62 -2.77
C SER A 164 -24.03 0.39 -2.74
N ARG A 165 -24.60 0.17 -1.54
CA ARG A 165 -26.05 0.13 -1.33
C ARG A 165 -26.62 1.51 -1.01
N GLY A 166 -25.85 2.32 -0.28
CA GLY A 166 -26.20 3.68 0.10
C GLY A 166 -25.99 4.70 -1.03
N ALA A 167 -26.74 5.80 -0.97
CA ALA A 167 -26.55 6.91 -1.91
C ALA A 167 -25.16 7.54 -1.72
N VAL A 168 -24.54 7.94 -2.84
CA VAL A 168 -23.23 8.57 -2.90
C VAL A 168 -23.37 10.03 -3.33
N GLY A 169 -22.80 10.94 -2.55
CA GLY A 169 -22.76 12.38 -2.82
C GLY A 169 -21.38 12.87 -3.25
N LEU A 170 -21.28 14.19 -3.45
CA LEU A 170 -20.06 14.90 -3.81
C LEU A 170 -19.88 16.11 -2.89
N ILE A 171 -18.66 16.29 -2.37
CA ILE A 171 -18.15 17.55 -1.85
C ILE A 171 -17.20 18.10 -2.91
N ASP A 172 -17.64 19.14 -3.61
CA ASP A 172 -16.90 19.71 -4.72
C ASP A 172 -15.75 20.63 -4.26
N LEU A 173 -14.81 20.87 -5.17
CA LEU A 173 -13.65 21.71 -4.90
C LEU A 173 -14.01 23.14 -4.42
N PRO A 174 -15.03 23.82 -4.99
CA PRO A 174 -15.47 25.12 -4.46
C PRO A 174 -15.89 25.08 -2.98
N ALA A 175 -16.62 24.06 -2.53
CA ALA A 175 -16.98 23.91 -1.13
C ALA A 175 -15.74 23.72 -0.24
N ILE A 176 -14.76 22.95 -0.71
CA ILE A 176 -13.51 22.68 0.03
C ILE A 176 -12.64 23.94 0.10
N ALA A 177 -12.53 24.67 -1.01
CA ALA A 177 -11.79 25.93 -1.07
C ALA A 177 -12.42 27.03 -0.19
N ALA A 178 -13.73 26.97 0.06
CA ALA A 178 -14.43 27.86 0.98
C ALA A 178 -14.18 27.54 2.47
N GLY A 179 -13.49 26.43 2.78
CA GLY A 179 -12.99 26.11 4.11
C GLY A 179 -13.83 25.10 4.92
N PRO A 180 -13.33 24.68 6.10
CA PRO A 180 -13.89 23.60 6.92
C PRO A 180 -15.39 23.75 7.22
N ASP A 181 -15.86 24.93 7.58
CA ASP A 181 -17.28 25.16 7.92
C ASP A 181 -18.23 24.92 6.75
N THR A 182 -17.80 25.29 5.54
CA THR A 182 -18.58 25.02 4.31
C THR A 182 -18.63 23.52 4.04
N VAL A 183 -17.52 22.80 4.24
CA VAL A 183 -17.47 21.34 4.10
C VAL A 183 -18.41 20.66 5.10
N ARG A 184 -18.39 21.07 6.39
CA ARG A 184 -19.30 20.56 7.43
C ARG A 184 -20.76 20.74 7.02
N ALA A 185 -21.16 21.95 6.65
CA ALA A 185 -22.53 22.25 6.23
C ALA A 185 -22.98 21.40 5.01
N ARG A 186 -22.07 21.12 4.06
CA ARG A 186 -22.35 20.25 2.91
C ARG A 186 -22.51 18.79 3.33
N LEU A 187 -21.66 18.28 4.21
CA LEU A 187 -21.79 16.91 4.74
C LEU A 187 -23.10 16.73 5.51
N GLU A 188 -23.48 17.70 6.34
CA GLU A 188 -24.77 17.69 7.05
C GLU A 188 -25.95 17.67 6.07
N ALA A 189 -25.93 18.52 5.04
CA ALA A 189 -26.98 18.57 4.03
C ALA A 189 -27.11 17.23 3.26
N LEU A 190 -25.98 16.59 2.92
CA LEU A 190 -25.98 15.26 2.31
C LEU A 190 -26.51 14.18 3.27
N GLN A 191 -26.13 14.25 4.54
CA GLN A 191 -26.61 13.31 5.55
C GLN A 191 -28.14 13.38 5.73
N VAL A 192 -28.72 14.59 5.71
CA VAL A 192 -30.18 14.81 5.79
C VAL A 192 -30.91 14.16 4.61
N THR A 193 -30.31 14.14 3.41
CA THR A 193 -30.90 13.49 2.22
C THR A 193 -30.65 11.98 2.16
N GLY A 194 -30.02 11.41 3.21
CA GLY A 194 -29.79 9.97 3.33
C GLY A 194 -28.53 9.46 2.64
N VAL A 195 -27.65 10.35 2.15
CA VAL A 195 -26.34 9.97 1.62
C VAL A 195 -25.50 9.28 2.68
N LYS A 196 -24.83 8.19 2.28
CA LYS A 196 -23.98 7.37 3.16
C LYS A 196 -22.50 7.59 2.92
N THR A 197 -22.15 8.07 1.74
CA THR A 197 -20.77 8.24 1.31
C THR A 197 -20.66 9.51 0.50
N ALA A 198 -19.63 10.34 0.72
CA ALA A 198 -19.39 11.51 -0.11
C ALA A 198 -18.00 11.45 -0.73
N ILE A 199 -17.92 11.42 -2.06
CA ILE A 199 -16.66 11.66 -2.77
C ILE A 199 -16.25 13.10 -2.52
N ALA A 200 -15.00 13.35 -2.16
CA ALA A 200 -14.46 14.69 -1.98
C ALA A 200 -13.39 14.98 -3.03
N ASP A 201 -13.54 16.13 -3.70
CA ASP A 201 -12.53 16.67 -4.59
C ASP A 201 -11.24 17.01 -3.83
N ALA A 202 -10.10 16.95 -4.52
CA ALA A 202 -8.85 17.51 -4.03
C ALA A 202 -7.87 17.58 -5.19
N VAL A 203 -7.34 18.77 -5.44
CA VAL A 203 -6.38 19.03 -6.51
C VAL A 203 -5.06 19.56 -5.97
N PHE A 204 -5.04 20.09 -4.75
CA PHE A 204 -3.86 20.53 -4.01
C PHE A 204 -3.76 19.89 -2.63
N GLU A 205 -2.55 19.89 -2.06
CA GLU A 205 -2.32 19.40 -0.70
C GLU A 205 -3.18 20.11 0.36
N ARG A 206 -3.38 21.43 0.23
CA ARG A 206 -4.25 22.21 1.15
C ARG A 206 -5.70 21.70 1.20
N ASP A 207 -6.18 21.10 0.11
CA ASP A 207 -7.54 20.54 0.06
C ASP A 207 -7.59 19.31 0.98
N LEU A 208 -6.55 18.47 0.92
CA LEU A 208 -6.40 17.29 1.79
C LEU A 208 -6.22 17.67 3.27
N GLU A 209 -5.57 18.79 3.57
CA GLU A 209 -5.47 19.28 4.96
C GLU A 209 -6.84 19.64 5.54
N THR A 210 -7.68 20.33 4.77
CA THR A 210 -9.07 20.63 5.13
C THR A 210 -9.86 19.34 5.31
N LEU A 211 -9.77 18.41 4.34
CA LEU A 211 -10.50 17.14 4.41
C LEU A 211 -10.06 16.27 5.59
N GLY A 212 -8.77 16.27 5.92
CA GLY A 212 -8.24 15.53 7.07
C GLY A 212 -8.72 16.06 8.41
N GLU A 213 -8.84 17.39 8.57
CA GLU A 213 -9.44 17.98 9.76
C GLU A 213 -10.89 17.52 9.93
N ILE A 214 -11.69 17.63 8.87
CA ILE A 214 -13.11 17.25 8.90
C ILE A 214 -13.29 15.74 9.09
N ALA A 215 -12.45 14.92 8.44
CA ALA A 215 -12.54 13.47 8.56
C ALA A 215 -12.33 12.98 10.00
N LEU A 216 -11.50 13.65 10.81
CA LEU A 216 -11.29 13.28 12.22
C LEU A 216 -12.51 13.52 13.12
N GLU A 217 -13.51 14.26 12.65
CA GLU A 217 -14.76 14.49 13.39
C GLU A 217 -15.70 13.27 13.35
N THR A 218 -15.47 12.35 12.42
CA THR A 218 -16.22 11.08 12.32
C THR A 218 -15.33 9.88 12.68
N PRO A 219 -15.91 8.72 13.00
CA PRO A 219 -15.12 7.55 13.38
C PRO A 219 -14.36 6.89 12.21
N VAL A 220 -14.81 7.09 10.96
CA VAL A 220 -14.31 6.38 9.78
C VAL A 220 -14.19 7.33 8.59
N SER A 221 -13.09 7.23 7.86
CA SER A 221 -12.93 7.81 6.53
C SER A 221 -12.37 6.77 5.56
N THR A 222 -12.53 6.98 4.25
CA THR A 222 -11.92 6.13 3.22
C THR A 222 -11.07 6.98 2.30
N GLY A 223 -9.87 6.53 1.94
CA GLY A 223 -9.06 7.31 1.00
C GLY A 223 -7.70 6.74 0.70
N ALA A 224 -6.95 7.46 -0.13
CA ALA A 224 -5.55 7.16 -0.39
C ALA A 224 -4.63 7.81 0.66
N SER A 225 -3.31 7.69 0.48
CA SER A 225 -2.31 8.23 1.40
C SER A 225 -2.39 9.76 1.50
N GLY A 226 -2.88 10.45 0.46
CA GLY A 226 -3.15 11.89 0.51
C GLY A 226 -4.12 12.29 1.63
N LEU A 227 -5.19 11.52 1.89
CA LEU A 227 -6.06 11.78 3.04
C LEU A 227 -5.31 11.50 4.37
N GLY A 228 -4.47 10.46 4.39
CA GLY A 228 -3.58 10.17 5.51
C GLY A 228 -2.66 11.33 5.91
N LEU A 229 -2.13 12.08 4.93
CA LEU A 229 -1.37 13.32 5.18
C LEU A 229 -2.22 14.34 5.95
N GLY A 230 -3.44 14.59 5.48
CA GLY A 230 -4.37 15.52 6.12
C GLY A 230 -4.69 15.12 7.56
N LEU A 231 -5.03 13.84 7.78
CA LEU A 231 -5.32 13.28 9.10
C LEU A 231 -4.12 13.43 10.05
N ALA A 232 -2.92 13.08 9.58
CA ALA A 232 -1.69 13.18 10.38
C ALA A 232 -1.42 14.62 10.82
N ARG A 233 -1.46 15.57 9.87
CA ARG A 233 -1.22 16.98 10.19
C ARG A 233 -2.28 17.56 11.11
N ALA A 234 -3.55 17.19 10.96
CA ALA A 234 -4.61 17.62 11.86
C ALA A 234 -4.40 17.07 13.29
N LEU A 235 -3.98 15.81 13.44
CA LEU A 235 -3.63 15.23 14.75
C LEU A 235 -2.44 15.94 15.39
N VAL A 236 -1.38 16.23 14.62
CA VAL A 236 -0.23 16.99 15.11
C VAL A 236 -0.63 18.41 15.55
N ARG A 237 -1.41 19.14 14.74
CA ARG A 237 -1.91 20.48 15.08
C ARG A 237 -2.80 20.48 16.32
N SER A 238 -3.54 19.41 16.57
CA SER A 238 -4.40 19.29 17.76
C SER A 238 -3.62 19.12 19.08
N GLY A 239 -2.30 18.92 19.03
CA GLY A 239 -1.47 18.69 20.22
C GLY A 239 -1.66 17.32 20.87
N ARG A 240 -2.42 16.42 20.23
CA ARG A 240 -2.65 15.04 20.71
C ARG A 240 -1.45 14.11 20.52
N VAL A 241 -0.55 14.46 19.60
CA VAL A 241 0.66 13.69 19.30
C VAL A 241 1.77 14.11 20.25
N SER A 242 2.37 13.14 20.94
CA SER A 242 3.47 13.41 21.87
C SER A 242 4.74 13.76 21.10
N SER A 243 5.41 14.85 21.47
CA SER A 243 6.62 15.36 20.81
C SER A 243 7.91 14.58 21.13
N GLY A 244 7.80 13.31 21.55
CA GLY A 244 8.94 12.50 21.95
C GLY A 244 8.75 11.01 21.69
N GLY A 245 9.45 10.46 20.70
CA GLY A 245 9.62 9.02 20.51
C GLY A 245 10.48 8.68 19.30
N THR A 246 11.50 7.86 19.51
CA THR A 246 12.61 7.52 18.60
C THR A 246 12.27 6.48 17.52
N THR A 247 11.08 6.49 16.91
CA THR A 247 10.72 5.42 15.96
C THR A 247 11.58 5.41 14.69
N THR A 248 11.94 6.58 14.17
CA THR A 248 12.74 6.67 12.94
C THR A 248 14.20 6.27 13.14
N ALA A 249 14.80 6.62 14.28
CA ALA A 249 16.17 6.24 14.62
C ALA A 249 16.30 4.72 14.85
N ASP A 250 15.28 4.10 15.46
CA ASP A 250 15.24 2.66 15.68
C ASP A 250 14.98 1.90 14.38
N ALA A 251 14.19 2.46 13.45
CA ALA A 251 13.94 1.87 12.14
C ALA A 251 15.20 1.74 11.25
N ILE A 252 16.27 2.51 11.53
CA ILE A 252 17.50 2.52 10.70
C ILE A 252 18.75 1.96 11.37
N ARG A 253 18.67 1.40 12.59
CA ARG A 253 19.89 0.80 13.18
C ARG A 253 20.38 -0.33 12.27
N PRO A 254 21.69 -0.37 11.95
CA PRO A 254 22.22 -1.36 11.02
C PRO A 254 21.86 -2.79 11.42
N VAL A 255 21.38 -3.57 10.46
CA VAL A 255 21.13 -5.01 10.62
C VAL A 255 22.29 -5.83 10.06
N GLY A 256 23.13 -5.22 9.22
CA GLY A 256 24.24 -5.89 8.55
C GLY A 256 23.76 -6.97 7.58
N GLY A 257 24.60 -7.99 7.40
CA GLY A 257 24.29 -9.16 6.58
C GLY A 257 24.19 -8.90 5.07
N PRO A 258 24.09 -9.97 4.27
CA PRO A 258 23.98 -9.87 2.82
C PRO A 258 22.63 -9.27 2.38
N ALA A 259 22.65 -8.71 1.16
CA ALA A 259 21.48 -8.08 0.56
C ALA A 259 21.07 -8.72 -0.76
N VAL A 260 19.77 -8.77 -1.02
CA VAL A 260 19.22 -9.25 -2.28
C VAL A 260 18.04 -8.39 -2.74
N VAL A 261 17.92 -8.25 -4.06
CA VAL A 261 16.73 -7.73 -4.73
C VAL A 261 15.97 -8.89 -5.38
N VAL A 262 14.67 -9.01 -5.12
CA VAL A 262 13.79 -9.97 -5.78
C VAL A 262 12.69 -9.21 -6.53
N ALA A 263 12.66 -9.34 -7.86
CA ALA A 263 11.72 -8.61 -8.71
C ALA A 263 10.77 -9.57 -9.45
N GLY A 264 9.46 -9.39 -9.28
CA GLY A 264 8.43 -10.08 -10.07
C GLY A 264 7.59 -9.14 -10.93
N SER A 265 7.71 -7.81 -10.76
CA SER A 265 6.95 -6.85 -11.56
C SER A 265 7.47 -6.72 -13.00
N CYS A 266 6.59 -6.92 -13.99
CA CYS A 266 6.86 -6.66 -15.40
C CYS A 266 6.53 -5.21 -15.85
N SER A 267 6.46 -4.27 -14.91
CA SER A 267 6.19 -2.86 -15.23
C SER A 267 7.37 -2.21 -15.97
N LYS A 268 7.09 -1.19 -16.79
CA LYS A 268 8.13 -0.44 -17.52
C LYS A 268 9.21 0.11 -16.57
N ALA A 269 8.81 0.64 -15.41
CA ALA A 269 9.73 1.16 -14.41
C ALA A 269 10.64 0.05 -13.84
N THR A 270 10.08 -1.12 -13.50
CA THR A 270 10.87 -2.24 -12.94
C THR A 270 11.82 -2.82 -13.98
N LEU A 271 11.39 -3.01 -15.23
CA LEU A 271 12.28 -3.45 -16.32
C LEU A 271 13.45 -2.48 -16.50
N ARG A 272 13.19 -1.18 -16.49
CA ARG A 272 14.24 -0.16 -16.58
C ARG A 272 15.20 -0.18 -15.38
N GLN A 273 14.68 -0.36 -14.17
CA GLN A 273 15.49 -0.49 -12.94
C GLN A 273 16.42 -1.71 -13.00
N LEU A 274 15.96 -2.83 -13.57
CA LEU A 274 16.77 -4.03 -13.80
C LEU A 274 17.92 -3.76 -14.78
N ASP A 275 17.63 -3.11 -15.91
CA ASP A 275 18.64 -2.74 -16.92
C ASP A 275 19.72 -1.80 -16.37
N VAL A 276 19.36 -0.94 -15.41
CA VAL A 276 20.32 -0.08 -14.71
C VAL A 276 21.12 -0.86 -13.66
N ALA A 277 20.48 -1.74 -12.89
CA ALA A 277 21.15 -2.55 -11.88
C ALA A 277 22.23 -3.48 -12.49
N GLU A 278 21.97 -4.06 -13.67
CA GLU A 278 22.92 -4.90 -14.44
C GLU A 278 24.27 -4.22 -14.71
N ARG A 279 24.31 -2.89 -14.70
CA ARG A 279 25.55 -2.13 -14.91
C ARG A 279 26.47 -2.12 -13.69
N SER A 280 25.95 -2.50 -12.52
CA SER A 280 26.63 -2.30 -11.23
C SER A 280 26.62 -3.50 -10.30
N MET A 281 25.75 -4.50 -10.53
CA MET A 281 25.66 -5.71 -9.71
C MET A 281 25.19 -6.91 -10.52
N PRO A 282 25.49 -8.15 -10.08
CA PRO A 282 24.99 -9.35 -10.75
C PRO A 282 23.47 -9.41 -10.75
N VAL A 283 22.88 -9.67 -11.92
CA VAL A 283 21.44 -9.88 -12.10
C VAL A 283 21.22 -11.23 -12.77
N LEU A 284 20.38 -12.06 -12.15
CA LEU A 284 19.86 -13.28 -12.73
C LEU A 284 18.42 -13.05 -13.18
N ARG A 285 18.18 -13.14 -14.49
CA ARG A 285 16.83 -13.17 -15.05
C ARG A 285 16.37 -14.62 -15.15
N LEU A 286 15.28 -14.93 -14.47
CA LEU A 286 14.68 -16.25 -14.46
C LEU A 286 13.87 -16.47 -15.73
N ASP A 287 13.88 -17.69 -16.22
CA ASP A 287 13.04 -18.11 -17.33
C ASP A 287 11.63 -18.48 -16.82
N PRO A 288 10.58 -17.71 -17.16
CA PRO A 288 9.24 -17.97 -16.67
C PRO A 288 8.67 -19.32 -17.12
N GLU A 289 9.04 -19.83 -18.30
CA GLU A 289 8.59 -21.15 -18.75
C GLU A 289 9.21 -22.25 -17.89
N ARG A 290 10.48 -22.09 -17.50
CA ARG A 290 11.14 -23.04 -16.59
C ARG A 290 10.60 -22.95 -15.17
N LEU A 291 10.18 -21.77 -14.71
CA LEU A 291 9.46 -21.61 -13.44
C LEU A 291 8.11 -22.34 -13.44
N LEU A 292 7.41 -22.35 -14.58
CA LEU A 292 6.16 -23.07 -14.77
C LEU A 292 6.37 -24.59 -14.90
N ALA A 293 7.51 -25.01 -15.44
CA ALA A 293 7.84 -26.42 -15.65
C ALA A 293 8.24 -27.18 -14.38
N GLY A 294 8.81 -26.49 -13.37
CA GLY A 294 9.20 -27.13 -12.12
C GLY A 294 10.17 -26.35 -11.24
N PRO A 295 10.64 -26.96 -10.13
CA PRO A 295 11.42 -26.27 -9.10
C PRO A 295 12.92 -26.08 -9.45
N ASP A 296 13.40 -26.66 -10.55
CA ASP A 296 14.83 -26.65 -10.89
C ASP A 296 15.38 -25.24 -11.09
N GLU A 297 14.59 -24.36 -11.72
CA GLU A 297 14.98 -22.96 -11.92
C GLU A 297 15.08 -22.20 -10.59
N ILE A 298 14.21 -22.52 -9.62
CA ILE A 298 14.25 -21.95 -8.27
C ILE A 298 15.52 -22.41 -7.54
N ALA A 299 15.84 -23.71 -7.60
CA ALA A 299 17.04 -24.27 -6.98
C ALA A 299 18.32 -23.69 -7.58
N ALA A 300 18.37 -23.55 -8.91
CA ALA A 300 19.48 -22.93 -9.62
C ALA A 300 19.66 -21.46 -9.21
N ALA A 301 18.58 -20.69 -9.07
CA ALA A 301 18.63 -19.30 -8.64
C ALA A 301 19.16 -19.14 -7.21
N ILE A 302 18.72 -20.00 -6.28
CA ILE A 302 19.21 -20.00 -4.89
C ILE A 302 20.70 -20.32 -4.83
N SER A 303 21.15 -21.33 -5.59
CA SER A 303 22.58 -21.68 -5.67
C SER A 303 23.40 -20.52 -6.24
N TRP A 304 22.95 -19.96 -7.38
CA TRP A 304 23.63 -18.86 -8.05
C TRP A 304 23.83 -17.63 -7.15
N ALA A 305 22.82 -17.28 -6.36
CA ALA A 305 22.89 -16.18 -5.42
C ALA A 305 23.78 -16.51 -4.21
N GLY A 306 23.69 -17.74 -3.67
CA GLY A 306 24.54 -18.21 -2.57
C GLY A 306 26.03 -18.05 -2.85
N ASP A 307 26.47 -18.32 -4.07
CA ASP A 307 27.88 -18.20 -4.48
C ASP A 307 28.39 -16.75 -4.58
N ARG A 308 27.48 -15.77 -4.65
CA ARG A 308 27.81 -14.36 -4.98
C ARG A 308 27.53 -13.38 -3.86
N ILE A 309 26.55 -13.68 -3.01
CA ILE A 309 26.00 -12.69 -2.07
C ILE A 309 26.99 -12.26 -0.99
N ALA A 310 28.04 -13.04 -0.76
CA ALA A 310 29.15 -12.67 0.12
C ALA A 310 30.03 -11.55 -0.45
N ALA A 311 30.11 -11.40 -1.78
CA ALA A 311 30.90 -10.38 -2.45
C ALA A 311 30.14 -9.06 -2.66
N GLY A 312 28.81 -9.08 -2.54
CA GLY A 312 27.97 -7.90 -2.75
C GLY A 312 26.50 -8.27 -2.99
N PRO A 313 25.63 -7.26 -3.15
CA PRO A 313 24.23 -7.49 -3.46
C PRO A 313 24.05 -8.16 -4.82
N VAL A 314 22.98 -8.95 -4.94
CA VAL A 314 22.56 -9.57 -6.21
C VAL A 314 21.08 -9.29 -6.47
N VAL A 315 20.68 -9.38 -7.73
CA VAL A 315 19.28 -9.26 -8.16
C VAL A 315 18.82 -10.58 -8.77
N ILE A 316 17.62 -11.02 -8.40
CA ILE A 316 16.92 -12.12 -9.05
C ILE A 316 15.59 -11.58 -9.59
N ALA A 317 15.38 -11.70 -10.89
CA ALA A 317 14.22 -11.14 -11.56
C ALA A 317 13.42 -12.21 -12.32
N ALA A 318 12.17 -12.42 -11.92
CA ALA A 318 11.15 -13.14 -12.69
C ALA A 318 10.33 -12.19 -13.58
N SER A 319 10.93 -11.08 -14.01
CA SER A 319 10.29 -10.04 -14.81
C SER A 319 10.53 -10.28 -16.30
N ALA A 320 9.50 -10.08 -17.13
CA ALA A 320 9.56 -10.32 -18.56
C ALA A 320 8.99 -9.13 -19.36
N SER A 321 9.28 -9.08 -20.67
CA SER A 321 8.72 -8.05 -21.55
C SER A 321 7.21 -8.22 -21.72
N PRO A 322 6.47 -7.16 -22.13
CA PRO A 322 5.04 -7.27 -22.40
C PRO A 322 4.68 -8.39 -23.39
N GLU A 323 5.50 -8.60 -24.42
CA GLU A 323 5.29 -9.65 -25.42
C GLU A 323 5.40 -11.05 -24.80
N THR A 324 6.46 -11.30 -24.00
CA THR A 324 6.64 -12.57 -23.29
C THR A 324 5.52 -12.81 -22.27
N VAL A 325 5.09 -11.77 -21.54
CA VAL A 325 3.97 -11.87 -20.60
C VAL A 325 2.69 -12.28 -21.34
N LEU A 326 2.39 -11.65 -22.48
CA LEU A 326 1.21 -12.00 -23.28
C LEU A 326 1.26 -13.44 -23.79
N GLN A 327 2.44 -13.89 -24.25
CA GLN A 327 2.64 -15.27 -24.70
C GLN A 327 2.39 -16.28 -23.56
N LEU A 328 2.99 -16.06 -22.39
CA LEU A 328 2.82 -16.92 -21.22
C LEU A 328 1.35 -16.97 -20.78
N GLN A 329 0.69 -15.81 -20.74
CA GLN A 329 -0.72 -15.72 -20.36
C GLN A 329 -1.62 -16.42 -21.38
N SER A 330 -1.30 -16.39 -22.68
CA SER A 330 -2.08 -17.09 -23.70
C SER A 330 -1.89 -18.61 -23.62
N GLN A 331 -0.70 -19.07 -23.23
CA GLN A 331 -0.37 -20.50 -23.20
C GLN A 331 -0.81 -21.19 -21.90
N TYR A 332 -0.57 -20.55 -20.75
CA TYR A 332 -0.76 -21.15 -19.42
C TYR A 332 -1.91 -20.53 -18.65
N GLY A 333 -2.51 -19.44 -19.16
CA GLY A 333 -3.47 -18.66 -18.42
C GLY A 333 -2.79 -17.68 -17.48
N ARG A 334 -3.47 -16.55 -17.26
CA ARG A 334 -2.89 -15.43 -16.51
C ARG A 334 -2.76 -15.68 -15.02
N GLU A 335 -3.75 -16.32 -14.40
CA GLU A 335 -3.73 -16.63 -12.98
C GLU A 335 -2.61 -17.63 -12.65
N ALA A 336 -2.50 -18.72 -13.41
CA ALA A 336 -1.44 -19.72 -13.23
C ALA A 336 -0.05 -19.11 -13.42
N SER A 337 0.14 -18.28 -14.46
CA SER A 337 1.42 -17.60 -14.72
C SER A 337 1.81 -16.65 -13.57
N GLY A 338 0.86 -15.84 -13.08
CA GLY A 338 1.10 -14.95 -11.94
C GLY A 338 1.44 -15.71 -10.67
N HIS A 339 0.65 -16.74 -10.35
CA HIS A 339 0.84 -17.55 -9.15
C HIS A 339 2.19 -18.30 -9.15
N ALA A 340 2.63 -18.81 -10.30
CA ALA A 340 3.93 -19.45 -10.43
C ALA A 340 5.09 -18.48 -10.16
N ILE A 341 5.01 -17.26 -10.69
CA ILE A 341 6.01 -16.20 -10.47
C ILE A 341 6.04 -15.78 -8.98
N GLU A 342 4.88 -15.56 -8.37
CA GLU A 342 4.75 -15.22 -6.94
C GLU A 342 5.29 -16.34 -6.04
N THR A 343 4.97 -17.60 -6.36
CA THR A 343 5.45 -18.76 -5.63
C THR A 343 6.97 -18.88 -5.74
N ALA A 344 7.53 -18.78 -6.95
CA ALA A 344 8.97 -18.86 -7.17
C ALA A 344 9.72 -17.76 -6.43
N THR A 345 9.31 -16.50 -6.62
CA THR A 345 9.97 -15.34 -6.01
C THR A 345 9.89 -15.36 -4.48
N SER A 346 8.76 -15.79 -3.90
CA SER A 346 8.65 -15.94 -2.45
C SER A 346 9.54 -17.06 -1.92
N ILE A 347 9.61 -18.23 -2.58
CA ILE A 347 10.52 -19.33 -2.20
C ILE A 347 11.96 -18.84 -2.20
N ILE A 348 12.40 -18.19 -3.27
CA ILE A 348 13.75 -17.66 -3.41
C ILE A 348 14.06 -16.68 -2.27
N ALA A 349 13.16 -15.73 -1.99
CA ALA A 349 13.34 -14.77 -0.91
C ALA A 349 13.49 -15.47 0.46
N ALA A 350 12.61 -16.42 0.78
CA ALA A 350 12.63 -17.14 2.04
C ALA A 350 13.91 -17.97 2.24
N GLU A 351 14.34 -18.69 1.20
CA GLU A 351 15.55 -19.52 1.24
C GLU A 351 16.81 -18.67 1.40
N LEU A 352 16.89 -17.51 0.75
CA LEU A 352 18.02 -16.60 0.91
C LEU A 352 18.07 -15.97 2.31
N VAL A 353 16.91 -15.66 2.89
CA VAL A 353 16.82 -15.18 4.29
C VAL A 353 17.25 -16.26 5.28
N ALA A 354 16.84 -17.51 5.06
CA ALA A 354 17.31 -18.66 5.84
C ALA A 354 18.85 -18.84 5.75
N ARG A 355 19.45 -18.48 4.62
CA ARG A 355 20.91 -18.47 4.38
C ARG A 355 21.63 -17.22 4.88
N GLY A 356 20.94 -16.34 5.60
CA GLY A 356 21.57 -15.22 6.30
C GLY A 356 21.33 -13.84 5.68
N VAL A 357 20.59 -13.71 4.58
CA VAL A 357 20.17 -12.39 4.07
C VAL A 357 19.39 -11.64 5.14
N ARG A 358 19.74 -10.37 5.35
CA ARG A 358 19.05 -9.47 6.30
C ARG A 358 18.49 -8.22 5.65
N ARG A 359 18.82 -7.97 4.38
CA ARG A 359 18.40 -6.79 3.62
C ARG A 359 17.74 -7.24 2.33
N LEU A 360 16.43 -7.06 2.21
CA LEU A 360 15.63 -7.59 1.11
C LEU A 360 14.83 -6.48 0.42
N VAL A 361 15.13 -6.21 -0.84
CA VAL A 361 14.31 -5.33 -1.68
C VAL A 361 13.39 -6.20 -2.52
N VAL A 362 12.07 -5.94 -2.50
CA VAL A 362 11.09 -6.68 -3.30
C VAL A 362 10.37 -5.73 -4.25
N ALA A 363 10.32 -6.08 -5.54
CA ALA A 363 9.67 -5.27 -6.57
C ALA A 363 8.45 -5.98 -7.19
N GLY A 364 7.27 -5.40 -6.96
CA GLY A 364 5.96 -5.92 -7.36
C GLY A 364 5.02 -6.03 -6.16
N GLY A 365 3.76 -5.60 -6.31
CA GLY A 365 2.77 -5.65 -5.23
C GLY A 365 2.50 -7.09 -4.77
N GLU A 366 2.12 -7.96 -5.71
CA GLU A 366 1.90 -9.38 -5.42
C GLU A 366 3.18 -10.09 -4.97
N THR A 367 4.32 -9.80 -5.60
CA THR A 367 5.63 -10.32 -5.20
C THR A 367 5.99 -9.94 -3.76
N SER A 368 5.76 -8.68 -3.37
CA SER A 368 5.96 -8.20 -2.00
C SER A 368 5.01 -8.93 -1.05
N GLY A 369 3.74 -9.07 -1.46
CA GLY A 369 2.74 -9.84 -0.74
C GLY A 369 3.17 -11.28 -0.46
N ALA A 370 3.60 -12.01 -1.48
CA ALA A 370 3.98 -13.41 -1.37
C ALA A 370 5.26 -13.58 -0.52
N ALA A 371 6.24 -12.67 -0.67
CA ALA A 371 7.46 -12.70 0.10
C ALA A 371 7.21 -12.44 1.61
N VAL A 372 6.41 -11.43 1.94
CA VAL A 372 6.06 -11.08 3.33
C VAL A 372 5.29 -12.22 4.01
N ASP A 373 4.29 -12.80 3.34
CA ASP A 373 3.52 -13.92 3.86
C ASP A 373 4.40 -15.14 4.12
N ARG A 374 5.24 -15.50 3.15
CA ARG A 374 6.10 -16.68 3.27
C ARG A 374 7.15 -16.53 4.35
N LEU A 375 7.67 -15.31 4.54
CA LEU A 375 8.60 -15.00 5.62
C LEU A 375 7.89 -14.90 6.98
N ALA A 376 6.56 -14.88 7.01
CA ALA A 376 5.73 -14.73 8.21
C ALA A 376 6.11 -13.47 9.01
N ILE A 377 6.39 -12.36 8.32
CA ILE A 377 6.79 -11.11 8.98
C ILE A 377 5.57 -10.51 9.68
N PRO A 378 5.60 -10.30 11.01
CA PRO A 378 4.39 -9.84 11.73
C PRO A 378 4.10 -8.34 11.56
N ALA A 379 5.16 -7.52 11.56
CA ALA A 379 5.03 -6.07 11.55
C ALA A 379 6.32 -5.37 11.09
N PHE A 380 6.19 -4.08 10.78
CA PHE A 380 7.26 -3.20 10.35
C PHE A 380 7.27 -1.87 11.12
N LEU A 381 8.47 -1.39 11.46
CA LEU A 381 8.73 0.02 11.71
C LEU A 381 9.08 0.73 10.42
N ILE A 382 8.65 1.98 10.34
CA ILE A 382 8.84 2.81 9.15
C ILE A 382 10.10 3.66 9.29
N GLY A 383 11.04 3.43 8.39
CA GLY A 383 12.28 4.19 8.24
C GLY A 383 12.16 5.30 7.20
N PRO A 384 13.32 5.84 6.75
CA PRO A 384 13.37 6.92 5.77
C PRO A 384 12.84 6.48 4.40
N GLU A 385 12.30 7.46 3.68
CA GLU A 385 11.79 7.29 2.32
C GLU A 385 12.93 7.09 1.31
N ILE A 386 12.88 6.00 0.53
CA ILE A 386 13.84 5.71 -0.55
C ILE A 386 13.41 6.43 -1.83
N ALA A 387 12.12 6.36 -2.14
CA ALA A 387 11.44 7.04 -3.23
C ALA A 387 10.01 7.37 -2.77
N PRO A 388 9.30 8.32 -3.40
CA PRO A 388 7.93 8.67 -3.00
C PRO A 388 7.06 7.42 -2.78
N GLY A 389 6.60 7.21 -1.55
CA GLY A 389 5.75 6.07 -1.16
C GLY A 389 6.46 4.73 -0.93
N VAL A 390 7.79 4.67 -0.95
CA VAL A 390 8.59 3.46 -0.69
C VAL A 390 9.62 3.71 0.40
N PRO A 391 9.29 3.43 1.68
CA PRO A 391 10.22 3.58 2.80
C PRO A 391 11.13 2.35 2.96
N VAL A 392 12.23 2.53 3.72
CA VAL A 392 12.90 1.42 4.40
C VAL A 392 11.98 0.90 5.51
N LEU A 393 11.83 -0.41 5.62
CA LEU A 393 11.01 -1.08 6.63
C LEU A 393 11.90 -1.93 7.53
N ARG A 394 11.80 -1.80 8.84
CA ARG A 394 12.46 -2.71 9.79
C ARG A 394 11.46 -3.72 10.33
N THR A 395 11.78 -5.00 10.31
CA THR A 395 10.89 -6.03 10.85
C THR A 395 10.73 -5.94 12.37
N VAL A 396 9.55 -6.29 12.87
CA VAL A 396 9.22 -6.35 14.30
C VAL A 396 8.63 -7.73 14.62
N GLY A 397 9.17 -8.41 15.64
CA GLY A 397 8.72 -9.75 16.03
C GLY A 397 9.12 -10.87 15.05
N ASN A 398 10.07 -10.60 14.16
CA ASN A 398 10.50 -11.54 13.14
C ASN A 398 11.32 -12.70 13.72
N ALA A 399 10.94 -13.95 13.43
CA ALA A 399 11.60 -15.13 13.96
C ALA A 399 13.04 -15.31 13.43
N GLN A 400 13.32 -14.78 12.24
CA GLN A 400 14.62 -14.86 11.56
C GLN A 400 15.61 -13.77 12.02
N GLY A 401 15.21 -12.94 13.00
CA GLY A 401 15.98 -11.82 13.54
C GLY A 401 15.71 -10.49 12.83
N ASP A 402 16.47 -9.47 13.20
CA ASP A 402 16.31 -8.12 12.65
C ASP A 402 16.61 -8.07 11.15
N MET A 403 15.69 -7.51 10.38
CA MET A 403 15.82 -7.37 8.94
C MET A 403 15.35 -5.99 8.48
N LEU A 404 15.93 -5.53 7.37
CA LEU A 404 15.44 -4.40 6.61
C LEU A 404 14.81 -4.88 5.31
N LEU A 405 13.66 -4.32 4.97
CA LEU A 405 12.96 -4.54 3.71
C LEU A 405 12.69 -3.23 2.99
N ALA A 406 12.52 -3.31 1.67
CA ALA A 406 11.90 -2.25 0.88
C ALA A 406 10.88 -2.91 -0.07
N LEU A 407 9.59 -2.57 0.09
CA LEU A 407 8.49 -3.13 -0.69
C LEU A 407 8.06 -2.13 -1.75
N LYS A 408 8.47 -2.35 -3.00
CA LYS A 408 8.27 -1.41 -4.11
C LYS A 408 7.12 -1.87 -4.99
N SER A 409 6.09 -1.04 -5.14
CA SER A 409 5.09 -1.24 -6.20
C SER A 409 5.73 -1.11 -7.59
N GLY A 410 5.14 -1.74 -8.60
CA GLY A 410 5.74 -1.86 -9.94
C GLY A 410 6.19 -0.52 -10.54
N ASN A 411 5.31 0.48 -10.52
CA ASN A 411 5.55 1.78 -11.18
C ASN A 411 6.33 2.80 -10.34
N PHE A 412 6.80 2.42 -9.15
CA PHE A 412 7.44 3.34 -8.20
C PHE A 412 8.97 3.32 -8.30
N GLY A 413 9.61 4.42 -7.90
CA GLY A 413 11.06 4.59 -7.83
C GLY A 413 11.70 5.10 -9.14
N GLY A 414 12.83 5.81 -9.01
CA GLY A 414 13.68 6.22 -10.13
C GLY A 414 14.40 5.05 -10.81
N GLU A 415 15.16 5.33 -11.87
CA GLU A 415 15.88 4.27 -12.61
C GLU A 415 16.96 3.58 -11.76
N ASP A 416 17.51 4.26 -10.75
CA ASP A 416 18.56 3.79 -9.84
C ASP A 416 18.02 3.25 -8.50
N PHE A 417 16.69 3.03 -8.41
CA PHE A 417 16.01 2.67 -7.16
C PHE A 417 16.67 1.52 -6.39
N PHE A 418 17.08 0.43 -7.06
CA PHE A 418 17.67 -0.72 -6.39
C PHE A 418 18.98 -0.37 -5.67
N THR A 419 19.85 0.38 -6.33
CA THR A 419 21.11 0.84 -5.74
C THR A 419 20.85 1.82 -4.59
N ALA A 420 19.91 2.75 -4.76
CA ALA A 420 19.52 3.70 -3.72
C ALA A 420 18.96 3.00 -2.47
N ALA A 421 18.05 2.03 -2.64
CA ALA A 421 17.48 1.23 -1.56
C ALA A 421 18.59 0.49 -0.79
N LEU A 422 19.46 -0.21 -1.50
CA LEU A 422 20.56 -0.98 -0.92
C LEU A 422 21.56 -0.11 -0.14
N ALA A 423 21.79 1.14 -0.58
CA ALA A 423 22.66 2.09 0.12
C ALA A 423 22.05 2.61 1.43
N MET A 424 20.72 2.69 1.51
CA MET A 424 19.99 3.11 2.72
C MET A 424 19.83 1.98 3.74
N MET A 425 19.84 0.72 3.28
CA MET A 425 19.72 -0.47 4.13
C MET A 425 21.13 -0.91 4.58
N ARG A 426 21.53 -0.55 5.80
CA ARG A 426 22.87 -0.85 6.35
C ARG A 426 22.92 -2.06 7.27
#